data_AF-A0A3D3JZU9-F1
#
_entry.id   AF-A0A3D3JZU9-F1
#
_cell.length_a   1.000
_cell.length_b   1.000
_cell.length_c   1.000
_cell.angle_alpha   90.00
_cell.angle_beta   90.00
_cell.angle_gamma   90.00
#
_symmetry.space_group_name_H-M   'P 1'
#
loop_
_entity.id
_entity.type
_entity.pdbx_description
1 polymer ?
#
loop_
_entity_poly.entity_id
_entity_poly.type
_entity_poly.pdbx_seq_one_letter_code
_entity_poly.pdbx_strand_id
1 'polypeptide(L)'
;MIKLINAKKIYILLFCIFQTLASAQSQDLATLAKGDYLGFNALFDQKDNLFGYFTIFGYGKSGDKTKKFQYVILEKNFNPIGNKNQKLFLNMILTVVYKH
;
A
#
# COMPACT_ATOMS: atom_id res chain seq x y z
N MET A 1 -2.24 -2.38 50.61
CA MET A 1 -3.29 -2.36 49.55
C MET A 1 -2.99 -1.40 48.39
N ILE A 2 -2.45 -0.19 48.61
CA ILE A 2 -2.23 0.83 47.54
C ILE A 2 -1.26 0.38 46.42
N LYS A 3 -0.17 -0.33 46.74
CA LYS A 3 0.76 -0.89 45.73
C LYS A 3 0.08 -1.87 44.75
N LEU A 4 -0.89 -2.65 45.22
CA LEU A 4 -1.59 -3.66 44.41
C LEU A 4 -2.53 -3.00 43.38
N ILE A 5 -3.11 -1.85 43.72
CA ILE A 5 -3.98 -1.06 42.84
C ILE A 5 -3.19 -0.47 41.67
N ASN A 6 -1.96 -0.02 41.91
CA ASN A 6 -1.08 0.51 40.86
C ASN A 6 -0.57 -0.58 39.91
N ALA A 7 -0.28 -1.78 40.44
CA ALA A 7 0.05 -2.93 39.59
C ALA A 7 -1.11 -3.29 38.66
N LYS A 8 -2.36 -3.32 39.15
CA LYS A 8 -3.55 -3.56 38.31
C LYS A 8 -3.70 -2.53 37.17
N LYS A 9 -3.40 -1.26 37.41
CA LYS A 9 -3.42 -0.22 36.37
C LYS A 9 -2.36 -0.44 35.30
N ILE A 10 -1.17 -0.92 35.67
CA ILE A 10 -0.12 -1.28 34.71
C ILE A 10 -0.57 -2.41 33.79
N TYR A 11 -1.25 -3.43 34.32
CA TYR A 11 -1.75 -4.55 33.52
C TYR A 11 -2.84 -4.10 32.54
N ILE A 12 -3.72 -3.19 32.96
CA ILE A 12 -4.74 -2.59 32.07
C ILE A 12 -4.07 -1.77 30.96
N LEU A 13 -3.07 -0.96 31.28
CA LEU A 13 -2.32 -0.18 30.30
C LEU A 13 -1.61 -1.09 29.28
N LEU A 14 -0.92 -2.12 29.76
CA LEU A 14 -0.24 -3.10 28.91
C LEU A 14 -1.24 -3.85 28.04
N PHE A 15 -2.40 -4.22 28.57
CA PHE A 15 -3.47 -4.83 27.80
C PHE A 15 -3.97 -3.89 26.70
N CYS A 16 -4.21 -2.62 26.99
CA CYS A 16 -4.61 -1.63 25.99
C CYS A 16 -3.56 -1.44 24.88
N ILE A 17 -2.26 -1.41 25.23
CA ILE A 17 -1.17 -1.31 24.25
C ILE A 17 -1.06 -2.58 23.41
N PHE A 18 -1.31 -3.77 23.98
CA PHE A 18 -1.26 -5.01 23.21
C PHE A 18 -2.37 -5.09 22.15
N GLN A 19 -3.54 -4.50 22.42
CA GLN A 19 -4.66 -4.47 21.47
C GLN A 19 -4.39 -3.60 20.24
N THR A 20 -3.59 -2.53 20.37
CA THR A 20 -3.23 -1.69 19.21
C THR A 20 -2.27 -2.40 18.26
N LEU A 21 -1.42 -3.30 18.78
CA LEU A 21 -0.51 -4.11 17.97
C LEU A 21 -1.25 -5.22 17.20
N ALA A 22 -2.29 -5.80 17.79
CA ALA A 22 -3.09 -6.86 17.17
C ALA A 22 -3.97 -6.37 16.00
N SER A 23 -4.27 -5.07 15.95
CA SER A 23 -5.12 -4.46 14.92
C SER A 23 -4.32 -3.81 13.78
N ALA A 24 -2.99 -3.94 13.76
CA ALA A 24 -2.15 -3.43 12.69
C ALA A 24 -2.17 -4.40 11.49
N GLN A 25 -2.92 -4.05 10.45
CA GLN A 25 -2.88 -4.78 9.18
C GLN A 25 -1.55 -4.47 8.48
N SER A 26 -0.57 -5.39 8.52
CA SER A 26 0.63 -5.28 7.70
C SER A 26 0.29 -5.69 6.27
N GLN A 27 0.20 -4.72 5.36
CA GLN A 27 0.08 -5.00 3.94
C GLN A 27 1.47 -5.05 3.31
N ASP A 28 1.81 -6.20 2.73
CA ASP A 28 3.07 -6.35 2.02
C ASP A 28 2.97 -5.68 0.64
N LEU A 29 3.40 -4.42 0.56
CA LEU A 29 3.50 -3.68 -0.70
C LEU A 29 4.50 -4.31 -1.67
N ALA A 30 5.50 -5.06 -1.19
CA ALA A 30 6.50 -5.67 -2.04
C ALA A 30 5.95 -6.87 -2.82
N THR A 31 4.96 -7.60 -2.29
CA THR A 31 4.24 -8.62 -3.07
C THR A 31 3.24 -8.05 -4.07
N LEU A 32 2.87 -6.77 -3.97
CA LEU A 32 1.92 -6.14 -4.91
C LEU A 32 2.54 -5.88 -6.30
N ALA A 33 3.85 -5.74 -6.40
CA ALA A 33 4.51 -5.40 -7.66
C ALA A 33 5.77 -6.24 -7.90
N LYS A 34 5.99 -6.62 -9.15
CA LYS A 34 7.26 -7.19 -9.59
C LYS A 34 7.99 -6.15 -10.44
N GLY A 35 9.31 -6.09 -10.36
CA GLY A 35 10.13 -5.14 -11.14
C GLY A 35 10.74 -4.00 -10.32
N ASP A 36 11.48 -3.14 -11.02
CA ASP A 36 12.25 -2.06 -10.41
C ASP A 36 11.34 -0.88 -10.04
N TYR A 37 11.45 -0.40 -8.81
CA TYR A 37 10.71 0.78 -8.37
C TYR A 37 11.10 2.01 -9.20
N LEU A 38 10.10 2.71 -9.74
CA LEU A 38 10.31 3.91 -10.55
C LEU A 38 9.75 5.18 -9.91
N GLY A 39 8.70 5.08 -9.08
CA GLY A 39 8.16 6.26 -8.40
C GLY A 39 6.89 6.01 -7.61
N PHE A 40 6.65 6.89 -6.65
CA PHE A 40 5.50 6.91 -5.75
C PHE A 40 5.03 8.35 -5.58
N ASN A 41 3.73 8.59 -5.71
CA ASN A 41 3.13 9.91 -5.50
C ASN A 41 1.80 9.80 -4.77
N ALA A 42 1.50 10.82 -3.95
CA ALA A 42 0.18 11.01 -3.40
C ALA A 42 -0.77 11.56 -4.48
N LEU A 43 -2.00 11.07 -4.48
CA LEU A 43 -3.09 11.54 -5.32
C LEU A 43 -4.01 12.39 -4.45
N PHE A 44 -4.31 13.61 -4.90
CA PHE A 44 -5.23 14.52 -4.25
C PHE A 44 -6.47 14.74 -5.12
N ASP A 45 -7.63 14.93 -4.49
CA ASP A 45 -8.85 15.30 -5.21
C ASP A 45 -8.88 16.81 -5.54
N GLN A 46 -9.94 17.27 -6.21
CA GLN A 46 -10.10 18.69 -6.61
C GLN A 46 -10.17 19.66 -5.42
N LYS A 47 -10.34 19.15 -4.20
CA LYS A 47 -10.42 19.92 -2.96
C LYS A 47 -9.16 19.73 -2.11
N ASP A 48 -8.06 19.26 -2.71
CA ASP A 48 -6.79 18.95 -2.06
C ASP A 48 -6.88 17.90 -0.93
N ASN A 49 -7.93 17.08 -0.89
CA ASN A 49 -7.96 15.97 0.06
C ASN A 49 -7.14 14.81 -0.47
N LEU A 50 -6.33 14.18 0.39
CA LEU A 50 -5.64 12.94 0.06
C LEU A 50 -6.68 11.91 -0.43
N PHE A 51 -6.61 11.53 -1.70
CA PHE A 51 -7.47 10.52 -2.32
C PHE A 51 -6.84 9.13 -2.18
N GLY A 52 -5.54 9.04 -2.38
CA GLY A 52 -4.80 7.79 -2.36
C GLY A 52 -3.37 7.96 -2.84
N TYR A 53 -2.81 6.89 -3.40
CA TYR A 53 -1.43 6.87 -3.87
C TYR A 53 -1.31 6.18 -5.22
N PHE A 54 -0.35 6.61 -6.01
CA PHE A 54 0.05 5.98 -7.26
C PHE A 54 1.50 5.53 -7.14
N THR A 55 1.77 4.28 -7.53
CA THR A 55 3.13 3.75 -7.63
C THR A 55 3.35 3.07 -8.97
N ILE A 56 4.56 3.16 -9.51
CA ILE A 56 4.94 2.60 -10.80
C ILE A 56 6.26 1.83 -10.70
N PHE A 57 6.30 0.70 -11.41
CA PHE A 57 7.40 -0.24 -11.45
C PHE A 57 7.74 -0.58 -12.91
N GLY A 58 9.03 -0.68 -13.21
CA GLY A 58 9.56 -1.04 -14.52
C GLY A 58 9.97 -2.50 -14.57
N TYR A 59 9.55 -3.22 -15.61
CA TYR A 59 9.97 -4.61 -15.86
C TYR A 59 11.15 -4.69 -16.83
N GLY A 60 11.75 -3.55 -17.18
CA GLY A 60 12.79 -3.47 -18.20
C GLY A 60 12.27 -3.66 -19.62
N LYS A 61 13.18 -4.09 -20.52
CA LYS A 61 12.85 -4.38 -21.92
C LYS A 61 12.02 -5.67 -22.00
N SER A 62 10.89 -5.61 -22.69
CA SER A 62 10.08 -6.80 -23.00
C SER A 62 10.16 -7.20 -24.48
N GLY A 63 10.99 -6.53 -25.26
CA GLY A 63 11.23 -6.71 -26.68
C GLY A 63 12.13 -5.59 -27.22
N ASP A 64 12.46 -5.61 -28.50
CA ASP A 64 13.46 -4.70 -29.09
C ASP A 64 13.12 -3.21 -28.95
N LYS A 65 11.83 -2.88 -28.92
CA LYS A 65 11.31 -1.49 -28.81
C LYS A 65 10.21 -1.34 -27.77
N THR A 66 10.05 -2.31 -26.88
CA THR A 66 8.95 -2.33 -25.91
C THR A 66 9.48 -2.34 -24.49
N LYS A 67 8.88 -1.49 -23.65
CA LYS A 67 9.07 -1.53 -22.20
C LYS A 67 7.75 -1.81 -21.52
N LYS A 68 7.79 -2.68 -20.51
CA LYS A 68 6.63 -3.03 -19.69
C LYS A 68 6.72 -2.30 -18.36
N PHE A 69 5.60 -1.74 -17.95
CA PHE A 69 5.42 -1.10 -16.66
C PHE A 69 4.21 -1.69 -15.96
N GLN A 70 4.28 -1.80 -14.64
CA GLN A 70 3.13 -2.04 -13.79
C GLN A 70 2.93 -0.79 -12.95
N TYR A 71 1.68 -0.37 -12.82
CA TYR A 71 1.32 0.61 -11.81
C TYR A 71 0.29 0.04 -10.86
N VAL A 72 0.25 0.57 -9.65
CA VAL A 72 -0.72 0.23 -8.63
C VAL A 72 -1.29 1.52 -8.08
N ILE A 73 -2.62 1.60 -8.00
CA ILE A 73 -3.32 2.69 -7.32
C ILE A 73 -3.81 2.15 -5.99
N LEU A 74 -3.47 2.87 -4.92
CA LEU A 74 -3.86 2.56 -3.56
C LEU A 74 -4.85 3.61 -3.06
N GLU A 75 -5.81 3.20 -2.25
CA GLU A 75 -6.59 4.15 -1.45
C GLU A 75 -5.77 4.68 -0.27
N LYS A 76 -6.34 5.62 0.49
CA LYS A 76 -5.68 6.29 1.63
C LYS A 76 -5.09 5.32 2.67
N ASN A 77 -5.73 4.15 2.84
CA ASN A 77 -5.32 3.11 3.78
C ASN A 77 -4.33 2.11 3.17
N PHE A 78 -3.72 2.45 2.03
CA PHE A 78 -2.78 1.60 1.28
C PHE A 78 -3.37 0.29 0.74
N ASN A 79 -4.68 0.10 0.78
CA ASN A 79 -5.32 -1.01 0.09
C ASN A 79 -5.31 -0.74 -1.43
N PRO A 80 -5.07 -1.76 -2.28
CA PRO A 80 -5.17 -1.58 -3.71
C PRO A 80 -6.61 -1.30 -4.10
N ILE A 81 -6.81 -0.34 -4.99
CA ILE A 81 -8.12 -0.09 -5.58
C ILE A 81 -8.45 -1.27 -6.50
N GLY A 82 -9.43 -2.08 -6.08
CA GLY A 82 -9.87 -3.29 -6.75
C GLY A 82 -11.34 -3.59 -6.45
N ASN A 83 -12.02 -4.32 -7.33
CA ASN A 83 -13.45 -4.58 -7.21
C ASN A 83 -13.76 -5.42 -5.95
N LYS A 84 -14.42 -4.87 -4.91
CA LYS A 84 -14.56 -5.46 -3.55
C LYS A 84 -14.93 -6.95 -3.43
N ASN A 85 -15.50 -7.58 -4.47
CA ASN A 85 -15.90 -8.99 -4.46
C ASN A 85 -14.91 -9.93 -5.18
N GLN A 86 -13.84 -9.38 -5.74
CA GLN A 86 -12.71 -10.12 -6.30
C GLN A 86 -11.45 -9.38 -5.86
N LYS A 87 -10.36 -10.05 -5.47
CA LYS A 87 -9.05 -9.39 -5.38
C LYS A 87 -8.53 -9.02 -6.78
N LEU A 88 -9.33 -8.27 -7.53
CA LEU A 88 -9.00 -7.71 -8.82
C LEU A 88 -8.22 -6.44 -8.53
N PHE A 89 -6.95 -6.61 -8.22
CA PHE A 89 -5.99 -5.51 -8.29
C PHE A 89 -6.18 -4.84 -9.64
N LEU A 90 -6.31 -3.50 -9.69
CA LEU A 90 -6.19 -2.78 -10.95
C LEU A 90 -4.71 -2.81 -11.39
N ASN A 91 -4.22 -4.01 -11.71
CA ASN A 91 -2.90 -4.30 -12.25
C ASN A 91 -3.02 -4.16 -13.77
N MET A 92 -2.75 -2.97 -14.28
CA MET A 92 -2.69 -2.75 -15.70
C MET A 92 -1.22 -2.73 -16.12
N ILE A 93 -0.86 -3.60 -17.07
CA ILE A 93 0.46 -3.59 -17.69
C ILE A 93 0.41 -2.60 -18.85
N LEU A 94 1.14 -1.50 -18.72
CA LEU A 94 1.30 -0.56 -19.83
C LEU A 94 2.50 -1.02 -20.67
N THR A 95 2.26 -1.24 -21.97
CA THR A 95 3.35 -1.47 -22.93
C THR A 95 3.54 -0.21 -23.76
N VAL A 96 4.70 0.43 -23.61
CA VAL A 96 5.06 1.61 -24.40
C VAL A 96 5.94 1.18 -25.57
N VAL A 97 5.53 1.59 -26.78
CA VAL A 97 6.29 1.40 -28.02
C VAL A 97 6.89 2.75 -28.41
N TYR A 98 8.21 2.82 -28.50
CA TYR A 98 8.90 4.05 -28.90
C TYR A 98 9.09 4.07 -30.43
N LYS A 99 8.80 5.21 -31.05
CA LYS A 99 9.20 5.52 -32.44
C LYS A 99 10.46 6.39 -32.36
N HIS A 100 11.50 6.00 -33.09
CA HIS A 100 12.68 6.84 -33.33
C HIS A 100 12.29 8.06 -34.17
#